data_AF-A0A2H5VDS2-F1
#
_entry.id   AF-A0A2H5VDS2-F1
#
_cell.length_a   1.000
_cell.length_b   1.000
_cell.length_c   1.000
_cell.angle_alpha   90.00
_cell.angle_beta   90.00
_cell.angle_gamma   90.00
#
_symmetry.space_group_name_H-M   'P 1'
#
loop_
_entity.id
_entity.type
_entity.pdbx_description
1 polymer ?
#
loop_
_entity_poly.entity_id
_entity_poly.type
_entity_poly.pdbx_seq_one_letter_code
_entity_poly.pdbx_strand_id
1 'polypeptide(L)'
;MALKESEIDSKLKELEGWKRLRKRIMKTYYFKDYKETLDFVNRVGKVAEEMDHHPDMLVSYGKVKIVTFSHDVKGISERDFNLAKRIEEIYKNFK
;
A
#
# COMPACT_ATOMS: atom_id res chain seq x y z
N MET A 1 12.80 0.63 12.33
CA MET A 1 13.85 -0.30 11.84
C MET A 1 13.30 -1.18 10.73
N ALA A 2 14.16 -1.75 9.88
CA ALA A 2 13.73 -2.76 8.93
C ALA A 2 13.36 -4.07 9.66
N LEU A 3 12.29 -4.72 9.23
CA LEU A 3 11.81 -5.98 9.78
C LEU A 3 12.62 -7.16 9.25
N LYS A 4 12.63 -8.26 10.00
CA LYS A 4 13.19 -9.54 9.53
C LYS A 4 12.27 -10.17 8.50
N GLU A 5 12.86 -11.00 7.65
CA GLU A 5 12.18 -11.75 6.59
C GLU A 5 10.95 -12.53 7.11
N SER A 6 11.12 -13.26 8.21
CA SER A 6 10.04 -14.04 8.83
C SER A 6 8.89 -13.19 9.37
N GLU A 7 9.18 -11.98 9.85
CA GLU A 7 8.16 -11.03 10.33
C GLU A 7 7.35 -10.46 9.16
N ILE A 8 8.04 -10.12 8.06
CA ILE A 8 7.42 -9.65 6.82
C ILE A 8 6.48 -10.73 6.27
N ASP A 9 6.96 -11.98 6.18
CA ASP A 9 6.17 -13.09 5.64
C ASP A 9 4.96 -13.40 6.52
N SER A 10 5.10 -13.31 7.85
CA SER A 10 3.96 -13.49 8.77
C SER A 10 2.91 -12.40 8.57
N LYS A 11 3.31 -11.13 8.51
CA LYS A 11 2.39 -10.00 8.35
C LYS A 11 1.69 -10.01 6.98
N LEU A 12 2.37 -10.47 5.92
CA LEU A 12 1.76 -10.60 4.60
C LEU A 12 0.64 -11.64 4.54
N LYS A 13 0.67 -12.67 5.41
CA LYS A 13 -0.44 -13.64 5.51
C LYS A 13 -1.74 -13.00 6.02
N GLU A 14 -1.62 -11.91 6.79
CA GLU A 14 -2.76 -11.16 7.34
C GLU A 14 -3.27 -10.06 6.39
N LEU A 15 -2.55 -9.78 5.30
CA LEU A 15 -2.85 -8.71 4.35
C LEU A 15 -3.14 -9.28 2.96
N GLU A 16 -4.37 -9.75 2.78
CA GLU A 16 -4.79 -10.40 1.55
C GLU A 16 -4.50 -9.54 0.30
N GLY A 17 -3.87 -10.16 -0.70
CA GLY A 17 -3.51 -9.53 -1.97
C GLY A 17 -2.23 -8.69 -1.93
N TRP A 18 -1.71 -8.34 -0.76
CA TRP A 18 -0.38 -7.73 -0.65
C TRP A 18 0.70 -8.80 -0.87
N LYS A 19 1.71 -8.43 -1.64
CA LYS A 19 2.82 -9.32 -2.00
C LYS A 19 4.14 -8.64 -1.78
N ARG A 20 5.15 -9.45 -1.50
CA ARG A 20 6.51 -9.00 -1.40
C ARG A 20 7.11 -8.73 -2.78
N LEU A 21 7.80 -7.61 -2.92
CA LEU A 21 8.67 -7.28 -4.05
C LEU A 21 10.05 -6.89 -3.51
N ARG A 22 10.94 -7.86 -3.36
CA ARG A 22 12.28 -7.66 -2.78
C ARG A 22 12.20 -6.98 -1.40
N LYS A 23 12.62 -5.72 -1.32
CA LYS A 23 12.61 -4.86 -0.12
C LYS A 23 11.37 -3.96 -0.01
N ARG A 24 10.31 -4.31 -0.72
CA ARG A 24 9.05 -3.54 -0.79
C ARG A 24 7.87 -4.49 -0.66
N ILE A 25 6.71 -3.94 -0.34
CA ILE A 25 5.42 -4.64 -0.47
C ILE A 25 4.58 -3.93 -1.52
N MET A 26 3.72 -4.67 -2.22
CA MET A 26 2.85 -4.14 -3.26
C MET A 26 1.48 -4.78 -3.27
N LYS A 27 0.50 -4.05 -3.81
CA LYS A 27 -0.82 -4.57 -4.20
C LYS A 27 -1.36 -3.79 -5.40
N THR A 28 -2.15 -4.45 -6.24
CA THR A 28 -2.93 -3.80 -7.29
C THR A 28 -4.40 -3.82 -6.91
N TYR A 29 -5.01 -2.64 -6.90
CA TYR A 29 -6.43 -2.40 -6.68
C TYR A 29 -7.13 -2.17 -8.01
N TYR A 30 -8.41 -2.55 -8.11
CA TYR A 30 -9.19 -2.48 -9.34
C TYR A 30 -10.49 -1.71 -9.09
N PHE A 31 -10.94 -0.96 -10.09
CA PHE A 31 -12.08 -0.04 -10.01
C PHE A 31 -12.90 -0.10 -11.30
N LYS A 32 -14.17 0.33 -11.24
CA LYS A 32 -15.06 0.24 -12.42
C LYS A 32 -14.69 1.24 -13.52
N ASP A 33 -14.14 2.39 -13.12
CA ASP A 33 -13.83 3.51 -14.00
C ASP A 33 -12.66 4.36 -13.48
N TYR A 34 -12.26 5.35 -14.27
CA TYR A 34 -11.17 6.24 -13.91
C TYR A 34 -11.51 7.22 -12.78
N LYS A 35 -12.79 7.56 -12.60
CA LYS A 35 -13.24 8.47 -11.54
C LYS A 35 -13.03 7.83 -10.17
N GLU A 36 -13.42 6.58 -10.00
CA GLU A 36 -13.16 5.80 -8.78
C GLU A 36 -11.67 5.60 -8.53
N THR A 37 -10.91 5.33 -9.60
CA THR A 37 -9.45 5.24 -9.54
C THR A 37 -8.85 6.52 -8.93
N LEU A 38 -9.27 7.70 -9.39
CA LEU A 38 -8.78 8.98 -8.87
C LEU A 38 -9.25 9.28 -7.44
N ASP A 39 -10.50 8.98 -7.09
CA ASP A 39 -10.99 9.14 -5.71
C ASP A 39 -10.18 8.28 -4.73
N PHE A 40 -9.89 7.02 -5.10
CA PHE A 40 -9.03 6.15 -4.30
C PHE A 40 -7.62 6.74 -4.13
N VAL A 41 -6.98 7.19 -5.21
CA VAL A 41 -5.64 7.81 -5.16
C VAL A 41 -5.60 9.01 -4.24
N ASN A 42 -6.60 9.90 -4.31
CA ASN A 42 -6.66 11.09 -3.47
C ASN A 42 -6.79 10.73 -1.99
N ARG A 43 -7.63 9.74 -1.65
CA ARG A 43 -7.78 9.27 -0.27
C ARG A 43 -6.52 8.62 0.28
N VAL A 44 -5.83 7.82 -0.55
CA VAL A 44 -4.53 7.24 -0.18
C VAL A 44 -3.49 8.33 0.02
N GLY A 45 -3.42 9.31 -0.88
CA GLY A 45 -2.50 10.45 -0.77
C GLY A 45 -2.68 11.24 0.52
N LYS A 46 -3.94 11.52 0.92
CA LYS A 46 -4.24 12.19 2.19
C LYS A 46 -3.73 11.39 3.39
N VAL A 47 -4.00 10.09 3.44
CA VAL A 47 -3.54 9.23 4.55
C VAL A 47 -2.02 9.10 4.57
N ALA A 48 -1.38 8.99 3.41
CA ALA A 48 0.08 8.95 3.31
C ALA A 48 0.72 10.20 3.91
N GLU A 49 0.15 11.38 3.66
CA GLU A 49 0.59 12.65 4.24
C GLU A 49 0.36 12.70 5.76
N GLU A 50 -0.82 12.30 6.23
CA GLU A 50 -1.12 12.22 7.69
C GLU A 50 -0.14 11.30 8.44
N MET A 51 0.37 10.27 7.76
CA MET A 51 1.29 9.29 8.32
C MET A 51 2.77 9.64 8.14
N ASP A 52 3.09 10.71 7.40
CA ASP A 52 4.44 11.04 6.94
C ASP A 52 5.15 9.80 6.34
N HIS A 53 4.43 9.05 5.49
CA HIS A 53 4.91 7.83 4.87
C HIS A 53 4.27 7.62 3.49
N HIS A 54 5.02 7.92 2.44
CA HIS A 54 4.49 8.03 1.08
C HIS A 54 4.75 6.76 0.24
N PRO A 55 3.73 6.13 -0.34
CA PRO A 55 3.91 5.04 -1.28
C PRO A 55 4.16 5.53 -2.72
N ASP A 56 4.78 4.68 -3.54
CA ASP A 56 4.74 4.84 -4.99
C ASP A 56 3.38 4.36 -5.52
N MET A 57 2.71 5.18 -6.34
CA MET A 57 1.42 4.86 -6.96
C MET A 57 1.50 4.92 -8.49
N LEU A 58 1.22 3.80 -9.16
CA LEU A 58 1.01 3.77 -10.61
C LEU A 58 -0.49 3.72 -10.89
N VAL A 59 -0.99 4.79 -11.50
CA VAL A 59 -2.40 5.00 -11.82
C VAL A 59 -2.67 4.62 -13.27
N SER A 60 -3.71 3.82 -13.53
CA SER A 60 -4.14 3.42 -14.87
C SER A 60 -5.66 3.34 -14.93
N TYR A 61 -6.24 3.21 -16.12
CA TYR A 61 -7.69 3.05 -16.25
C TYR A 61 -8.20 1.81 -15.48
N GLY A 62 -9.04 2.03 -14.48
CA GLY A 62 -9.66 0.99 -13.66
C GLY A 62 -8.70 0.25 -12.71
N LYS A 63 -7.48 0.75 -12.46
CA LYS A 63 -6.56 0.13 -11.51
C LYS A 63 -5.50 1.07 -10.94
N VAL A 64 -5.09 0.80 -9.70
CA VAL A 64 -3.98 1.47 -9.03
C VAL A 64 -3.04 0.43 -8.46
N LYS A 65 -1.77 0.45 -8.87
CA LYS A 65 -0.72 -0.34 -8.23
C LYS A 65 -0.02 0.51 -7.19
N ILE A 66 -0.02 0.02 -5.95
CA ILE A 66 0.67 0.64 -4.83
C ILE A 66 1.90 -0.18 -4.48
N VAL A 67 3.02 0.51 -4.23
CA VAL A 67 4.27 -0.07 -3.74
C VAL A 67 4.76 0.79 -2.58
N THR A 68 5.09 0.19 -1.44
CA THR A 68 5.64 0.93 -0.29
C THR A 68 6.88 0.25 0.27
N PHE A 69 7.82 1.06 0.72
CA PHE A 69 8.98 0.67 1.53
C PHE A 69 9.50 1.88 2.30
N SER A 70 10.27 1.64 3.35
CA SER A 70 10.85 2.70 4.17
C SER A 70 12.28 3.03 3.72
N HIS A 71 12.46 4.21 3.13
CA HIS A 71 13.72 4.67 2.53
C HIS A 71 14.86 4.84 3.55
N ASP A 72 14.54 5.44 4.69
CA ASP A 72 15.46 5.73 5.80
C ASP A 72 16.10 4.46 6.40
N VAL A 73 15.34 3.37 6.47
CA VAL A 73 15.82 2.05 6.96
C VAL A 73 16.17 1.08 5.82
N LYS A 74 16.13 1.55 4.56
CA LYS A 74 16.47 0.78 3.36
C LYS A 74 15.81 -0.61 3.29
N GLY A 75 14.54 -0.70 3.71
CA GLY A 75 13.82 -1.96 3.85
C GLY A 75 12.34 -1.80 4.17
N ILE A 76 11.66 -2.92 4.39
CA ILE A 76 10.26 -2.94 4.83
C ILE A 76 10.24 -2.72 6.34
N SER A 77 9.43 -1.78 6.81
CA SER A 77 9.23 -1.50 8.24
C SER A 77 7.76 -1.65 8.64
N GLU A 78 7.47 -1.52 9.93
CA GLU A 78 6.09 -1.51 10.43
C GLU A 78 5.23 -0.40 9.79
N ARG A 79 5.84 0.74 9.40
CA ARG A 79 5.13 1.84 8.73
C ARG A 79 4.52 1.41 7.41
N ASP A 80 5.21 0.56 6.65
CA ASP A 80 4.71 0.02 5.38
C ASP A 80 3.45 -0.81 5.58
N PHE A 81 3.42 -1.63 6.64
CA PHE A 81 2.26 -2.45 6.99
C PHE A 81 1.12 -1.61 7.57
N ASN A 82 1.41 -0.59 8.36
CA ASN A 82 0.40 0.34 8.87
C ASN A 82 -0.27 1.10 7.72
N LEU A 83 0.52 1.59 6.77
CA LEU A 83 0.00 2.25 5.57
C LEU A 83 -0.85 1.28 4.75
N ALA A 84 -0.35 0.06 4.49
CA ALA A 84 -1.09 -0.97 3.77
C ALA A 84 -2.47 -1.26 4.40
N LYS A 85 -2.54 -1.39 5.73
CA LYS A 85 -3.80 -1.57 6.47
C LYS A 85 -4.76 -0.39 6.28
N ARG A 86 -4.28 0.86 6.38
CA ARG A 86 -5.13 2.04 6.15
C ARG A 86 -5.65 2.11 4.72
N ILE A 87 -4.84 1.71 3.74
CA ILE A 87 -5.26 1.61 2.34
C ILE A 87 -6.35 0.54 2.15
N GLU A 88 -6.26 -0.61 2.83
CA GLU A 88 -7.34 -1.62 2.81
C GLU A 88 -8.66 -1.05 3.35
N GLU A 89 -8.63 -0.30 4.44
CA GLU A 89 -9.83 0.36 4.99
C GLU A 89 -10.44 1.36 4.00
N ILE A 90 -9.61 2.11 3.27
CA ILE A 90 -10.09 2.99 2.20
C ILE A 90 -10.75 2.16 1.09
N TYR A 91 -10.10 1.08 0.64
CA TYR A 91 -10.54 0.27 -0.49
C TYR A 91 -11.88 -0.43 -0.26
N LYS A 92 -12.25 -0.74 1.00
CA LYS A 92 -13.56 -1.31 1.33
C LYS A 92 -14.74 -0.47 0.86
N ASN A 93 -14.55 0.83 0.64
CA ASN A 93 -15.59 1.75 0.14
C ASN A 93 -15.75 1.73 -1.40
N PHE A 94 -14.90 0.99 -2.11
CA PHE A 94 -14.92 0.85 -3.57
C PHE A 94 -15.34 -0.55 -4.03
N LYS A 95 -15.73 -1.41 -3.07
CA LYS A 95 -16.33 -2.71 -3.32
C LYS A 95 -17.82 -2.60 -3.60
#